data_AF-A0A498DH56-F1
#
_entry.id   AF-A0A498DH56-F1
#
_cell.length_a   1.000
_cell.length_b   1.000
_cell.length_c   1.000
_cell.angle_alpha   90.00
_cell.angle_beta   90.00
_cell.angle_gamma   90.00
#
_symmetry.space_group_name_H-M   'P 1'
#
loop_
_entity.id
_entity.type
_entity.pdbx_description
1 polymer ?
#
loop_
_entity_poly.entity_id
_entity_poly.type
_entity_poly.pdbx_seq_one_letter_code
_entity_poly.pdbx_strand_id
1 'polypeptide(L)'
;MVFNVAIENQDDHVKNFSFLMNDAGEWRLAPAYDLTQSILASNEHSTSVGGKGNNISRQDMLKVAKGAGITASEANEIIDRVYDVVANAETV
;
A
#
# COMPACT_ATOMS: atom_id res chain seq x y z
N MET A 1 -0.27 -0.95 -0.02
CA MET A 1 0.83 -0.34 -0.78
C MET A 1 0.41 0.98 -1.40
N VAL A 2 -0.36 1.04 -2.49
CA VAL A 2 -0.78 2.34 -3.10
C VAL A 2 -1.41 3.29 -2.08
N PHE A 3 -2.32 2.79 -1.24
CA PHE A 3 -2.96 3.60 -0.19
C PHE A 3 -1.93 4.21 0.78
N ASN A 4 -1.02 3.41 1.32
CA ASN A 4 0.04 3.90 2.23
C ASN A 4 0.90 4.97 1.55
N VAL A 5 1.24 4.81 0.27
CA VAL A 5 1.97 5.84 -0.50
C VAL A 5 1.14 7.11 -0.64
N ALA A 6 -0.15 7.00 -0.97
CA ALA A 6 -1.03 8.14 -1.17
C ALA A 6 -1.28 8.96 0.09
N ILE A 7 -1.29 8.32 1.28
CA ILE A 7 -1.48 8.99 2.57
C ILE A 7 -0.17 9.23 3.34
N GLU A 8 0.99 8.96 2.74
CA GLU A 8 2.30 9.05 3.40
C GLU A 8 2.37 8.26 4.72
N ASN A 9 1.79 7.06 4.75
CA ASN A 9 1.99 6.10 5.83
C ASN A 9 3.31 5.34 5.61
N GLN A 10 4.40 5.89 6.18
CA GLN A 10 5.74 5.30 6.10
C GLN A 10 5.98 4.21 7.15
N ASP A 11 5.08 4.02 8.12
CA ASP A 11 5.14 2.95 9.13
C ASP A 11 4.48 1.65 8.63
N ASP A 12 4.58 1.38 7.32
CA ASP A 12 3.98 0.22 6.66
C ASP A 12 4.83 -1.05 6.77
N HIS A 13 5.35 -1.33 7.97
CA HIS A 13 6.22 -2.45 8.23
C HIS A 13 5.49 -3.81 8.26
N VAL A 14 6.25 -4.90 8.15
CA VAL A 14 5.70 -6.28 8.05
C VAL A 14 4.74 -6.67 9.18
N LYS A 15 4.86 -6.09 10.39
CA LYS A 15 3.96 -6.37 11.51
C LYS A 15 2.55 -5.78 11.35
N ASN A 16 2.36 -4.87 10.39
CA ASN A 16 1.05 -4.30 10.03
C ASN A 16 0.28 -5.16 9.01
N PHE A 17 0.79 -6.35 8.71
CA PHE A 17 0.12 -7.34 7.87
C PHE A 17 -0.05 -8.64 8.65
N SER A 18 -1.29 -9.11 8.74
CA SER A 18 -1.63 -10.36 9.44
C SER A 18 -2.49 -11.26 8.56
N PHE A 19 -2.46 -12.55 8.86
CA PHE A 19 -3.35 -13.55 8.27
C PHE A 19 -4.26 -14.11 9.35
N LEU A 20 -5.52 -14.38 8.97
CA LEU A 20 -6.49 -15.07 9.79
C LEU A 20 -6.63 -16.51 9.27
N MET A 21 -6.69 -17.47 10.18
CA MET A 21 -7.00 -18.86 9.88
C MET A 21 -8.37 -19.20 10.48
N ASN A 22 -9.24 -19.86 9.73
CA ASN A 22 -10.48 -20.40 10.28
C ASN A 22 -10.28 -21.80 10.89
N ASP A 23 -11.33 -22.35 11.51
CA ASP A 23 -11.27 -23.67 12.15
C ASP A 23 -11.02 -24.82 11.16
N ALA A 24 -11.24 -24.61 9.86
CA ALA A 24 -10.93 -25.56 8.79
C ALA A 24 -9.47 -25.47 8.31
N GLY A 25 -8.66 -24.56 8.88
CA GLY A 25 -7.26 -24.35 8.50
C GLY A 25 -7.07 -23.46 7.25
N GLU A 26 -8.11 -22.78 6.79
CA GLU A 26 -8.05 -21.91 5.61
C GLU A 26 -7.53 -20.52 6.00
N TRP A 27 -6.47 -20.08 5.32
CA TRP A 27 -5.84 -18.78 5.55
C TRP A 27 -6.40 -17.71 4.63
N ARG A 28 -6.62 -16.51 5.18
CA ARG A 28 -6.90 -15.30 4.42
C ARG A 28 -6.14 -14.11 5.01
N LEU A 29 -5.93 -13.07 4.22
CA LEU A 29 -5.42 -11.81 4.75
C LEU A 29 -6.43 -11.22 5.75
N ALA A 30 -5.93 -10.71 6.88
CA ALA A 30 -6.75 -9.93 7.80
C ALA A 30 -7.22 -8.63 7.13
N PRO A 31 -8.35 -8.03 7.54
CA PRO A 31 -8.67 -6.66 7.17
C PRO A 31 -7.49 -5.72 7.51
N ALA A 32 -7.29 -4.69 6.70
CA ALA A 32 -6.24 -3.71 6.97
C ALA A 32 -6.49 -2.97 8.29
N TYR A 33 -5.41 -2.69 9.03
CA TYR A 33 -5.41 -1.97 10.30
C TYR A 33 -4.19 -1.05 10.35
N ASP A 34 -4.14 -0.18 11.37
CA ASP A 34 -3.05 0.78 11.58
C ASP A 34 -2.77 1.67 10.35
N LEU A 35 -3.85 2.26 9.83
CA LEU A 35 -3.86 3.09 8.62
C LEU A 35 -3.83 4.57 9.01
N THR A 36 -2.67 5.06 9.41
CA THR A 36 -2.48 6.47 9.81
C THR A 36 -1.41 7.13 8.94
N GLN A 37 -1.59 8.42 8.61
CA GLN A 37 -0.50 9.20 8.00
C GLN A 37 0.64 9.28 9.02
N SER A 38 1.83 8.86 8.61
CA SER A 38 2.98 8.72 9.50
C SER A 38 4.26 8.95 8.71
N ILE A 39 4.84 10.13 8.84
CA ILE A 39 6.11 10.48 8.20
C ILE A 39 7.24 10.19 9.20
N LEU A 40 8.05 9.18 8.90
CA LEU A 40 9.17 8.76 9.73
C LEU A 40 10.35 9.75 9.61
N ALA A 41 11.22 9.79 10.62
CA ALA A 41 12.41 10.64 10.59
C ALA A 41 13.40 10.27 9.45
N SER A 42 13.38 9.01 8.99
CA SER A 42 14.11 8.57 7.80
C SER A 42 13.54 9.15 6.50
N ASN A 43 12.29 9.60 6.52
CA ASN A 43 11.48 9.94 5.36
C ASN A 43 11.43 8.80 4.32
N GLU A 44 11.37 7.56 4.79
CA GLU A 44 11.33 6.35 3.95
C GLU A 44 10.24 5.43 4.49
N HIS A 45 9.42 4.88 3.60
CA HIS A 45 8.54 3.76 3.88
C HIS A 45 9.33 2.57 4.43
N SER A 46 8.77 1.93 5.45
CA SER A 46 9.32 0.72 6.07
C SER A 46 9.35 -0.46 5.09
N THR A 47 8.41 -0.49 4.13
CA THR A 47 8.41 -1.45 3.02
C THR A 47 8.65 -0.74 1.69
N SER A 48 9.73 -1.08 0.99
CA SER A 48 10.06 -0.44 -0.29
C SER A 48 9.03 -0.74 -1.39
N VAL A 49 8.77 0.26 -2.25
CA VAL A 49 7.96 0.14 -3.47
C VAL A 49 8.86 0.24 -4.69
N GLY A 50 8.95 -0.84 -5.46
CA GLY A 50 9.80 -0.89 -6.66
C GLY A 50 11.31 -0.75 -6.38
N GLY A 51 11.73 -0.88 -5.12
CA GLY A 51 13.10 -0.66 -4.64
C GLY A 51 13.37 0.73 -4.05
N LYS A 52 12.34 1.56 -3.84
CA LYS A 52 12.45 2.87 -3.19
C LYS A 52 11.62 2.90 -1.91
N GLY A 53 12.09 3.54 -0.85
CA GLY A 53 11.25 3.87 0.30
C GLY A 53 10.71 5.31 0.26
N ASN A 54 11.22 6.20 -0.59
CA ASN A 54 10.73 7.57 -0.74
C ASN A 54 10.64 7.99 -2.22
N ASN A 55 9.99 9.12 -2.50
CA ASN A 55 9.78 9.66 -3.85
C ASN A 55 9.22 8.58 -4.79
N ILE A 56 8.24 7.84 -4.26
CA ILE A 56 7.63 6.71 -4.95
C ILE A 56 6.73 7.26 -6.06
N SER A 57 7.08 6.94 -7.29
CA SER A 57 6.31 7.34 -8.47
C SER A 57 5.30 6.27 -8.88
N ARG A 58 4.35 6.64 -9.75
CA ARG A 58 3.47 5.67 -10.41
C ARG A 58 4.26 4.55 -11.11
N GLN A 59 5.40 4.85 -11.73
CA GLN A 59 6.21 3.84 -12.41
C GLN A 59 6.80 2.81 -11.43
N ASP A 60 7.13 3.23 -10.21
CA ASP A 60 7.60 2.30 -9.15
C ASP A 60 6.48 1.36 -8.72
N MET A 61 5.24 1.85 -8.60
CA MET A 61 4.06 1.02 -8.32
C MET A 61 3.73 0.05 -9.47
N LEU A 62 3.82 0.51 -10.72
CA LEU A 62 3.64 -0.35 -11.90
C LEU A 62 4.72 -1.44 -12.01
N LYS A 63 5.95 -1.15 -11.58
CA LYS A 63 7.02 -2.15 -11.50
C LYS A 63 6.66 -3.26 -10.49
N VAL A 64 6.09 -2.91 -9.33
CA VAL A 64 5.59 -3.89 -8.36
C VAL A 64 4.45 -4.71 -8.95
N ALA A 65 3.48 -4.06 -9.60
CA ALA A 65 2.34 -4.74 -10.23
C ALA A 65 2.78 -5.79 -11.26
N LYS A 66 3.72 -5.42 -12.15
CA LYS A 66 4.30 -6.34 -13.13
C LYS A 66 4.93 -7.57 -12.46
N GLY A 67 5.68 -7.38 -11.38
CA GLY A 67 6.30 -8.48 -10.63
C GLY A 67 5.28 -9.38 -9.92
N ALA A 68 4.11 -8.84 -9.56
CA ALA A 68 3.01 -9.55 -8.94
C ALA A 68 2.03 -10.21 -9.94
N GLY A 69 2.27 -10.09 -11.25
CA GLY A 69 1.39 -10.63 -12.29
C GLY A 69 0.10 -9.83 -12.51
N ILE A 70 0.03 -8.58 -12.02
CA ILE A 70 -1.10 -7.67 -12.22
C ILE A 70 -0.87 -6.90 -13.53
N THR A 71 -1.89 -6.79 -14.38
CA THR A 71 -1.75 -6.08 -15.65
C THR A 71 -1.58 -4.57 -15.42
N ALA A 72 -0.98 -3.88 -16.39
CA ALA A 72 -0.85 -2.43 -16.31
C ALA A 72 -2.21 -1.72 -16.27
N SER A 73 -3.25 -2.25 -16.93
CA SER A 73 -4.60 -1.67 -16.89
C SER A 73 -5.17 -1.73 -15.47
N GLU A 74 -5.22 -2.94 -14.89
CA GLU A 74 -5.72 -3.14 -13.52
C GLU A 74 -4.94 -2.33 -12.50
N ALA A 75 -3.61 -2.26 -12.64
CA ALA A 75 -2.77 -1.48 -11.76
C ALA A 75 -3.07 0.02 -11.85
N ASN A 76 -3.25 0.57 -13.07
CA ASN A 76 -3.60 1.98 -13.24
C ASN A 76 -4.99 2.27 -12.66
N GLU A 77 -5.98 1.42 -12.91
CA GLU A 77 -7.32 1.55 -12.34
C GLU A 77 -7.30 1.59 -10.80
N ILE A 78 -6.53 0.70 -10.18
CA ILE A 78 -6.36 0.69 -8.71
C ILE A 78 -5.68 1.96 -8.22
N ILE A 79 -4.62 2.41 -8.91
CA ILE A 79 -3.88 3.62 -8.54
C ILE A 79 -4.80 4.84 -8.64
N ASP A 80 -5.48 5.02 -9.77
CA ASP A 80 -6.40 6.14 -10.01
C ASP A 80 -7.49 6.17 -8.93
N ARG A 81 -8.17 5.04 -8.72
CA ARG A 81 -9.25 4.94 -7.73
C ARG A 81 -8.79 5.31 -6.32
N VAL A 82 -7.60 4.84 -5.90
CA VAL A 82 -7.10 5.13 -4.55
C VAL A 82 -6.74 6.60 -4.40
N TYR A 83 -6.03 7.19 -5.38
CA TYR A 83 -5.69 8.61 -5.34
C TYR A 83 -6.92 9.50 -5.39
N ASP A 84 -7.94 9.15 -6.20
CA ASP A 84 -9.20 9.88 -6.25
C ASP A 84 -9.93 9.84 -4.91
N VAL A 85 -10.01 8.68 -4.25
CA VAL A 85 -10.64 8.58 -2.93
C VAL A 85 -9.88 9.38 -1.88
N VAL A 86 -8.55 9.30 -1.86
CA VAL A 86 -7.71 10.04 -0.89
C VAL A 86 -7.81 11.55 -1.12
N ALA A 87 -7.81 12.00 -2.38
CA ALA A 87 -7.91 13.43 -2.71
C ALA A 87 -9.27 14.06 -2.33
N ASN A 88 -10.32 13.24 -2.24
CA ASN A 88 -11.67 13.68 -1.87
C ASN A 88 -12.07 13.27 -0.44
N ALA A 89 -11.14 12.69 0.34
CA ALA A 89 -11.41 12.36 1.72
C ALA A 89 -11.48 13.65 2.55
N GLU A 90 -12.54 13.81 3.33
CA GLU A 90 -12.63 14.89 4.30
C GLU A 90 -11.58 14.66 5.39
N THR A 91 -10.73 15.67 5.63
CA THR A 91 -9.91 15.73 6.84
C THR A 91 -10.83 15.89 8.04
N VAL A 92 -10.90 14.86 8.88
CA VAL A 92 -11.61 14.87 10.18
C VAL A 92 -10.81 15.65 11.21
#